data_AF-A0A7S4B8X1-F1
#
_entry.id   AF-A0A7S4B8X1-F1
#
_cell.length_a   1.000
_cell.length_b   1.000
_cell.length_c   1.000
_cell.angle_alpha   90.00
_cell.angle_beta   90.00
_cell.angle_gamma   90.00
#
_symmetry.space_group_name_H-M   'P 1'
#
loop_
_entity.id
_entity.type
_entity.pdbx_description
1 polymer ?
#
loop_
_entity_poly.entity_id
_entity_poly.type
_entity_poly.pdbx_seq_one_letter_code
_entity_poly.pdbx_strand_id
1 'polypeptide(L)'
;DDDDDDDDDDDDVEELDDDDDDNDDDEDDGDGDDDDDDDDDASEDGGDLREALGVLGAMESALGVGKPDAKGARLDDDDDDESDEELPDDPEAMAALDKQLGAVLRARLDSQRASNERREQQLHFRLRVLDLMDSLARRQTPSPLLLLLPLPLLKLLGESSSSPAHRVMAERIGGLLRNRLSKMSFKPPWKAETLAPIKVLEQLEGVMQLAAKQRSAGAQLVAAIVDAVLLLLRVLSQNGFLNATALADAAHAGNNTAGESAVGTAADADSASNAKSKKQKKRAREAQLECLPCGDGDGGGGQGSLNSAVYALLRNSLEAYYSQKNCRLSGKLVAKLMERTPLLGWSLAPMLVTKVAGARDAFLCGEACTHMGILLQQKPAMGEGANRLISVLPALQEQLLLLLARDGLKSKHVLPPIRLAQALLRTLQATNQMESAKQLAAAVAPEAKAIAEKQGANARSLAGNCANLRQLCDKVLAADDGGAPAKRGKKEHN
;
A
#
# COMPACT_ATOMS: atom_id res chain seq x y z
N ASP A 1 22.95 -45.97 -43.16
CA ASP A 1 22.32 -44.81 -43.80
C ASP A 1 21.46 -44.15 -42.72
N ASP A 2 22.05 -43.80 -41.57
CA ASP A 2 23.01 -42.70 -41.34
C ASP A 2 22.33 -41.38 -41.72
N ASP A 3 22.16 -40.35 -40.88
CA ASP A 3 22.43 -40.08 -39.46
C ASP A 3 21.68 -38.75 -39.17
N ASP A 4 21.36 -38.53 -37.89
CA ASP A 4 21.43 -37.27 -37.11
C ASP A 4 20.80 -35.97 -37.66
N ASP A 5 19.79 -35.42 -36.95
CA ASP A 5 19.88 -34.39 -35.90
C ASP A 5 19.80 -32.98 -36.47
N ASP A 6 18.76 -32.22 -36.14
CA ASP A 6 18.81 -31.32 -34.99
C ASP A 6 17.51 -30.50 -34.88
N ASP A 7 16.96 -30.53 -33.68
CA ASP A 7 16.02 -29.56 -33.14
C ASP A 7 16.70 -28.19 -33.06
N ASP A 8 16.02 -27.14 -33.50
CA ASP A 8 16.16 -25.82 -32.89
C ASP A 8 14.77 -25.18 -32.83
N ASP A 9 14.19 -25.27 -31.62
CA ASP A 9 13.07 -24.47 -31.14
C ASP A 9 13.51 -22.99 -31.12
N ASP A 10 13.02 -22.20 -32.07
CA ASP A 10 13.13 -20.74 -31.96
C ASP A 10 12.08 -20.24 -30.95
N ASP A 11 12.57 -19.92 -29.76
CA ASP A 11 11.91 -19.18 -28.68
C ASP A 11 11.50 -17.78 -29.19
N ASP A 12 10.22 -17.62 -29.57
CA ASP A 12 9.64 -16.33 -29.92
C ASP A 12 9.28 -15.55 -28.63
N VAL A 13 10.32 -14.95 -28.03
CA VAL A 13 10.25 -13.96 -26.95
C VAL A 13 9.88 -12.59 -27.54
N GLU A 14 8.60 -12.26 -27.50
CA GLU A 14 8.10 -10.90 -27.75
C GLU A 14 8.44 -9.98 -26.55
N GLU A 15 9.68 -9.47 -26.55
CA GLU A 15 10.08 -8.25 -25.84
C GLU A 15 9.66 -7.03 -26.69
N LEU A 16 8.63 -6.30 -26.23
CA LEU A 16 8.31 -4.97 -26.75
C LEU A 16 8.99 -3.93 -25.86
N ASP A 17 10.25 -3.62 -26.19
CA ASP A 17 10.88 -2.32 -25.95
C ASP A 17 10.41 -1.37 -27.07
N ASP A 18 9.76 -0.28 -26.68
CA ASP A 18 9.39 0.83 -27.57
C ASP A 18 10.24 2.04 -27.12
N ASP A 19 11.51 2.02 -27.52
CA ASP A 19 12.35 3.21 -27.68
C ASP A 19 12.36 3.52 -29.18
N ASP A 20 11.75 4.64 -29.59
CA ASP A 20 12.01 5.24 -30.89
C ASP A 20 12.35 6.72 -30.72
N ASP A 21 13.49 7.02 -31.32
CA ASP A 21 14.38 8.16 -31.19
C ASP A 21 13.92 9.36 -32.04
N ASP A 22 14.42 10.51 -31.62
CA ASP A 22 14.92 11.63 -32.43
C ASP A 22 14.10 12.15 -33.62
N ASN A 23 13.63 13.39 -33.45
CA ASN A 23 13.99 14.40 -34.44
C ASN A 23 14.35 15.73 -33.75
N ASP A 24 15.63 16.07 -33.93
CA ASP A 24 16.28 17.32 -33.60
C ASP A 24 15.62 18.57 -34.23
N ASP A 25 15.96 19.68 -33.56
CA ASP A 25 16.31 21.00 -34.10
C ASP A 25 15.27 22.11 -33.92
N ASP A 26 15.52 22.96 -32.92
CA ASP A 26 15.47 24.42 -33.05
C ASP A 26 16.22 25.06 -31.88
N GLU A 27 17.40 25.60 -32.20
CA GLU A 27 18.16 26.55 -31.40
C GLU A 27 17.31 27.81 -31.13
N ASP A 28 17.04 28.14 -29.86
CA ASP A 28 16.79 29.54 -29.48
C ASP A 28 17.49 29.86 -28.15
N ASP A 29 18.40 30.81 -28.27
CA ASP A 29 19.33 31.31 -27.28
C ASP A 29 18.61 32.48 -26.56
N GLY A 30 17.96 32.17 -25.45
CA GLY A 30 17.18 33.11 -24.65
C GLY A 30 17.66 33.15 -23.20
N ASP A 31 18.74 33.90 -22.96
CA ASP A 31 19.20 34.30 -21.63
C ASP A 31 18.11 35.16 -20.96
N GLY A 32 17.30 34.52 -20.12
CA GLY A 32 16.18 35.10 -19.39
C GLY A 32 16.22 34.61 -17.95
N ASP A 33 16.89 35.41 -17.12
CA ASP A 33 16.95 35.33 -15.66
C ASP A 33 15.54 35.52 -15.08
N ASP A 34 14.74 34.44 -15.04
CA ASP A 34 13.45 34.39 -14.35
C ASP A 34 13.65 33.71 -12.98
N ASP A 35 14.01 34.55 -12.01
CA ASP A 35 13.84 34.32 -10.56
C ASP A 35 12.33 34.20 -10.25
N ASP A 36 11.73 33.07 -10.62
CA ASP A 36 10.35 32.71 -10.27
C ASP A 36 10.34 31.88 -8.98
N ASP A 37 10.72 32.54 -7.88
CA ASP A 37 10.75 31.98 -6.52
C ASP A 37 9.45 32.36 -5.78
N ASP A 38 8.32 31.93 -6.34
CA ASP A 38 6.98 32.11 -5.74
C ASP A 38 6.60 30.85 -4.94
N ASP A 39 7.33 30.60 -3.85
CA ASP A 39 7.04 29.52 -2.89
C ASP A 39 6.57 30.10 -1.55
N ASP A 40 5.38 30.73 -1.61
CA ASP A 40 4.61 31.20 -0.46
C ASP A 40 3.90 30.01 0.24
N ASP A 41 4.66 28.99 0.68
CA ASP A 41 4.14 27.97 1.60
C ASP A 41 4.24 28.47 3.04
N ALA A 42 3.29 29.36 3.36
CA ALA A 42 2.99 29.79 4.71
C ALA A 42 2.45 28.59 5.53
N SER A 43 3.34 27.87 6.21
CA SER A 43 2.93 27.04 7.34
C SER A 43 3.89 27.05 8.53
N GLU A 44 3.31 27.57 9.63
CA GLU A 44 3.57 27.24 11.04
C GLU A 44 4.97 27.50 11.63
N ASP A 45 5.38 28.77 11.66
CA ASP A 45 5.97 29.32 12.88
C ASP A 45 5.28 30.64 13.24
N GLY A 46 4.61 30.67 14.40
CA GLY A 46 3.92 31.86 14.92
C GLY A 46 4.85 33.01 15.33
N GLY A 47 6.15 32.91 14.99
CA GLY A 47 7.16 33.94 15.19
C GLY A 47 7.23 35.00 14.08
N ASP A 48 7.00 34.61 12.82
CA ASP A 48 7.33 35.45 11.66
C ASP A 48 6.30 36.56 11.37
N LEU A 49 5.04 36.35 11.76
CA LEU A 49 4.00 37.37 11.60
C LEU A 49 4.28 38.62 12.45
N ARG A 50 4.97 38.45 13.59
CA ARG A 50 5.28 39.55 14.52
C ARG A 50 6.42 40.43 14.01
N GLU A 51 7.33 39.87 13.22
CA GLU A 51 8.44 40.59 12.61
C GLU A 51 7.96 41.33 11.35
N ALA A 52 7.12 40.70 10.51
CA ALA A 52 6.48 41.35 9.37
C ALA A 52 5.55 42.52 9.78
N LEU A 53 4.76 42.36 10.85
CA LEU A 53 3.93 43.43 11.41
C LEU A 53 4.78 44.58 12.01
N GLY A 54 5.97 44.27 12.52
CA GLY A 54 6.91 45.28 13.04
C GLY A 54 7.50 46.17 11.95
N VAL A 55 7.70 45.62 10.75
CA VAL A 55 8.26 46.34 9.60
C VAL A 55 7.19 47.14 8.85
N LEU A 56 5.96 46.61 8.72
CA LEU A 56 4.82 47.40 8.21
C LEU A 56 4.54 48.63 9.10
N GLY A 57 4.62 48.48 10.42
CA GLY A 57 4.48 49.63 11.33
C GLY A 57 5.64 50.64 11.23
N ALA A 58 6.84 50.21 10.82
CA ALA A 58 7.96 51.10 10.57
C ALA A 58 7.83 51.83 9.22
N MET A 59 7.29 51.15 8.20
CA MET A 59 6.99 51.73 6.89
C MET A 59 5.82 52.73 6.99
N GLU A 60 4.78 52.41 7.74
CA GLU A 60 3.65 53.32 8.04
C GLU A 60 4.11 54.56 8.85
N SER A 61 5.06 54.39 9.77
CA SER A 61 5.73 55.52 10.46
C SER A 61 6.62 56.37 9.55
N ALA A 62 7.24 55.78 8.53
CA ALA A 62 8.14 56.49 7.61
C ALA A 62 7.36 57.23 6.50
N LEU A 63 6.21 56.71 6.07
CA LEU A 63 5.33 57.35 5.10
C LEU A 63 4.40 58.43 5.71
N GLY A 64 4.44 58.67 7.02
CA GLY A 64 3.67 59.74 7.66
C GLY A 64 2.15 59.53 7.63
N VAL A 65 1.67 58.32 7.33
CA VAL A 65 0.24 57.99 7.37
C VAL A 65 -0.17 57.88 8.83
N GLY A 66 -0.81 58.92 9.34
CA GLY A 66 -1.27 59.00 10.72
C GLY A 66 -2.26 57.86 11.06
N LYS A 67 -2.10 57.28 12.26
CA LYS A 67 -3.04 56.33 12.87
C LYS A 67 -4.50 56.81 12.72
N PRO A 68 -5.44 55.97 12.28
CA PRO A 68 -6.84 56.18 12.60
C PRO A 68 -7.07 55.75 14.05
N ASP A 69 -7.17 56.71 14.97
CA ASP A 69 -7.64 56.43 16.32
C ASP A 69 -9.11 55.97 16.26
N ALA A 70 -9.33 54.73 16.69
CA ALA A 70 -10.66 54.15 16.80
C ALA A 70 -11.48 54.86 17.90
N LYS A 71 -12.36 55.78 17.51
CA LYS A 71 -13.60 56.10 18.25
C LYS A 71 -14.64 56.78 17.35
N GLY A 72 -15.70 56.03 17.06
CA GLY A 72 -17.05 56.59 16.86
C GLY A 72 -17.34 57.18 15.48
N ALA A 73 -17.97 56.37 14.64
CA ALA A 73 -18.72 56.84 13.48
C ALA A 73 -19.76 57.91 13.87
N ARG A 74 -19.74 59.06 13.17
CA ARG A 74 -20.90 59.71 12.52
C ARG A 74 -20.53 61.09 11.95
N LEU A 75 -21.22 61.41 10.86
CA LEU A 75 -21.36 62.68 10.11
C LEU A 75 -20.26 62.85 9.04
N ASP A 76 -20.56 62.57 7.77
CA ASP A 76 -21.31 63.39 6.78
C ASP A 76 -20.59 64.67 6.37
N ASP A 77 -20.54 64.81 5.04
CA ASP A 77 -20.32 65.97 4.17
C ASP A 77 -18.94 66.61 4.05
N ASP A 78 -18.48 66.56 2.79
CA ASP A 78 -17.92 67.65 1.99
C ASP A 78 -16.86 68.54 2.64
N ASP A 79 -15.62 68.37 2.17
CA ASP A 79 -14.93 69.49 1.53
C ASP A 79 -13.82 68.96 0.60
N ASP A 80 -13.81 69.53 -0.61
CA ASP A 80 -12.72 69.49 -1.57
C ASP A 80 -11.41 69.90 -0.89
N ASP A 81 -10.50 68.96 -0.68
CA ASP A 81 -9.08 69.26 -0.68
C ASP A 81 -8.44 68.27 -1.66
N GLU A 82 -8.16 68.76 -2.86
CA GLU A 82 -7.07 68.26 -3.70
C GLU A 82 -5.79 68.34 -2.85
N SER A 83 -5.59 67.35 -1.97
CA SER A 83 -4.28 67.06 -1.42
C SER A 83 -3.47 66.56 -2.60
N ASP A 84 -2.91 67.51 -3.33
CA ASP A 84 -1.62 67.37 -4.00
C ASP A 84 -0.69 66.80 -2.91
N GLU A 85 -0.68 65.46 -2.80
CA GLU A 85 0.42 64.74 -2.18
C GLU A 85 1.60 65.06 -3.11
N GLU A 86 2.19 66.24 -2.89
CA GLU A 86 3.44 66.68 -3.47
C GLU A 86 4.44 65.59 -3.13
N LEU A 87 4.58 64.63 -4.06
CA LEU A 87 5.81 63.88 -4.23
C LEU A 87 6.90 64.92 -4.09
N PRO A 88 7.80 64.80 -3.10
CA PRO A 88 8.75 65.86 -2.86
C PRO A 88 9.60 66.02 -4.12
N ASP A 89 9.36 67.12 -4.84
CA ASP A 89 10.11 67.55 -6.03
C ASP A 89 11.58 67.84 -5.70
N ASP A 90 11.93 67.80 -4.40
CA ASP A 90 13.29 67.82 -3.91
C ASP A 90 13.99 66.47 -4.21
N PRO A 91 14.94 66.44 -5.16
CA PRO A 91 15.65 65.22 -5.54
C PRO A 91 16.41 64.59 -4.36
N GLU A 92 16.72 65.35 -3.31
CA GLU A 92 17.41 64.85 -2.12
C GLU A 92 16.47 64.04 -1.21
N ALA A 93 15.20 64.43 -1.11
CA ALA A 93 14.19 63.71 -0.33
C ALA A 93 13.79 62.38 -0.98
N MET A 94 13.63 62.36 -2.31
CA MET A 94 13.40 61.12 -3.07
C MET A 94 14.60 60.16 -2.97
N ALA A 95 15.83 60.68 -3.06
CA ALA A 95 17.04 59.87 -2.88
C ALA A 95 17.17 59.30 -1.45
N ALA A 96 16.69 60.03 -0.43
CA ALA A 96 16.66 59.55 0.94
C ALA A 96 15.63 58.42 1.14
N LEU A 97 14.45 58.51 0.52
CA LEU A 97 13.43 57.46 0.51
C LEU A 97 13.93 56.20 -0.23
N ASP A 98 14.52 56.33 -1.42
CA ASP A 98 15.11 55.21 -2.16
C ASP A 98 16.23 54.51 -1.37
N LYS A 99 17.03 55.28 -0.63
CA LYS A 99 18.08 54.73 0.24
C LYS A 99 17.49 53.93 1.40
N GLN A 100 16.37 54.37 1.97
CA GLN A 100 15.67 53.65 3.03
C GLN A 100 14.98 52.39 2.49
N LEU A 101 14.30 52.49 1.34
CA LEU A 101 13.68 51.34 0.67
C LEU A 101 14.74 50.29 0.29
N GLY A 102 15.86 50.72 -0.29
CA GLY A 102 16.99 49.85 -0.59
C GLY A 102 17.64 49.20 0.64
N ALA A 103 17.58 49.84 1.82
CA ALA A 103 18.04 49.24 3.07
C ALA A 103 17.07 48.16 3.57
N VAL A 104 15.77 48.39 3.48
CA VAL A 104 14.73 47.40 3.85
C VAL A 104 14.76 46.19 2.94
N LEU A 105 14.87 46.39 1.61
CA LEU A 105 14.98 45.30 0.63
C LEU A 105 16.23 44.45 0.86
N ARG A 106 17.39 45.08 1.13
CA ARG A 106 18.62 44.35 1.48
C ARG A 106 18.46 43.54 2.77
N ALA A 107 17.85 44.11 3.81
CA ALA A 107 17.58 43.39 5.06
C ALA A 107 16.64 42.18 4.84
N ARG A 108 15.63 42.31 3.97
CA ARG A 108 14.74 41.20 3.59
C ARG A 108 15.50 40.09 2.86
N LEU A 109 16.34 40.44 1.88
CA LEU A 109 17.18 39.49 1.15
C LEU A 109 18.18 38.77 2.07
N ASP A 110 18.81 39.49 3.00
CA ASP A 110 19.75 38.89 3.95
C ASP A 110 19.04 37.94 4.95
N SER A 111 17.83 38.28 5.40
CA SER A 111 17.02 37.40 6.24
C SER A 111 16.57 36.14 5.49
N GLN A 112 16.14 36.30 4.24
CA GLN A 112 15.74 35.18 3.37
C GLN A 112 16.93 34.25 3.10
N ARG A 113 18.11 34.80 2.78
CA ARG A 113 19.36 34.04 2.60
C ARG A 113 19.72 33.26 3.87
N ALA A 114 19.70 33.91 5.04
CA ALA A 114 19.99 33.24 6.30
C ALA A 114 18.98 32.12 6.65
N SER A 115 17.70 32.30 6.29
CA SER A 115 16.67 31.27 6.42
C SER A 115 16.94 30.08 5.49
N ASN A 116 17.28 30.35 4.23
CA ASN A 116 17.60 29.32 3.24
C ASN A 116 18.87 28.55 3.61
N GLU A 117 19.95 29.23 4.02
CA GLU A 117 21.16 28.59 4.54
C GLU A 117 20.85 27.69 5.76
N ARG A 118 19.98 28.13 6.66
CA ARG A 118 19.56 27.32 7.81
C ARG A 118 18.81 26.07 7.37
N ARG A 119 17.90 26.19 6.39
CA ARG A 119 17.16 25.05 5.81
C ARG A 119 18.11 24.06 5.14
N GLU A 120 19.07 24.56 4.36
CA GLU A 120 20.08 23.74 3.68
C GLU A 120 20.97 23.00 4.69
N GLN A 121 21.45 23.68 5.74
CA GLN A 121 22.23 23.04 6.81
C GLN A 121 21.43 21.93 7.52
N GLN A 122 20.14 22.15 7.77
CA GLN A 122 19.26 21.12 8.33
C GLN A 122 19.09 19.93 7.37
N LEU A 123 18.90 20.18 6.08
CA LEU A 123 18.80 19.16 5.05
C LEU A 123 20.08 18.30 5.02
N HIS A 124 21.25 18.94 4.98
CA HIS A 124 22.55 18.24 5.01
C HIS A 124 22.75 17.44 6.29
N PHE A 125 22.34 17.96 7.45
CA PHE A 125 22.39 17.20 8.69
C PHE A 125 21.50 15.95 8.61
N ARG A 126 20.26 16.07 8.14
CA ARG A 126 19.34 14.94 7.97
C ARG A 126 19.90 13.90 6.98
N LEU A 127 20.51 14.33 5.87
CA LEU A 127 21.19 13.43 4.92
C LEU A 127 22.37 12.69 5.56
N ARG A 128 23.20 13.37 6.38
CA ARG A 128 24.30 12.74 7.13
C ARG A 128 23.79 11.71 8.14
N VAL A 129 22.64 11.95 8.78
CA VAL A 129 21.99 10.96 9.65
C VAL A 129 21.54 9.73 8.85
N LEU A 130 20.95 9.92 7.66
CA LEU A 130 20.59 8.82 6.79
C LEU A 130 21.81 8.00 6.34
N ASP A 131 22.93 8.66 6.05
CA ASP A 131 24.19 8.00 5.71
C ASP A 131 24.75 7.19 6.88
N LEU A 132 24.62 7.71 8.11
CA LEU A 132 24.95 6.95 9.32
C LEU A 132 24.05 5.72 9.44
N MET A 133 22.74 5.84 9.21
CA MET A 133 21.81 4.71 9.23
C MET A 133 22.13 3.68 8.13
N ASP A 134 22.47 4.11 6.92
CA ASP A 134 22.93 3.23 5.84
C ASP A 134 24.26 2.52 6.20
N SER A 135 25.20 3.21 6.82
CA SER A 135 26.46 2.58 7.28
C SER A 135 26.22 1.53 8.38
N LEU A 136 25.27 1.77 9.31
CA LEU A 136 24.83 0.79 10.30
C LEU A 136 24.15 -0.42 9.64
N ALA A 137 23.35 -0.16 8.60
CA ALA A 137 22.66 -1.17 7.80
C ALA A 137 23.61 -2.10 7.02
N ARG A 138 24.81 -1.63 6.66
CA ARG A 138 25.81 -2.38 5.88
C ARG A 138 26.66 -3.36 6.71
N ARG A 139 26.52 -3.37 8.04
CA ARG A 139 27.29 -4.27 8.90
C ARG A 139 26.92 -5.73 8.62
N GLN A 140 27.92 -6.63 8.65
CA GLN A 140 27.74 -8.07 8.37
C GLN A 140 26.71 -8.74 9.29
N THR A 141 26.57 -8.23 10.53
CA THR A 141 25.58 -8.67 11.51
C THR A 141 24.70 -7.48 11.91
N PRO A 142 23.59 -7.22 11.20
CA PRO A 142 22.70 -6.12 11.53
C PRO A 142 22.06 -6.34 12.91
N SER A 143 22.06 -5.29 13.74
CA SER A 143 21.38 -5.34 15.04
C SER A 143 19.86 -5.47 14.82
N PRO A 144 19.15 -6.35 15.57
CA PRO A 144 17.69 -6.44 15.51
C PRO A 144 16.97 -5.10 15.70
N LEU A 145 17.59 -4.14 16.39
CA LEU A 145 17.06 -2.79 16.58
C LEU A 145 16.78 -2.04 15.26
N LEU A 146 17.45 -2.41 14.16
CA LEU A 146 17.20 -1.82 12.84
C LEU A 146 15.77 -2.11 12.33
N LEU A 147 15.06 -3.09 12.91
CA LEU A 147 13.66 -3.37 12.59
C LEU A 147 12.68 -2.33 13.14
N LEU A 148 13.15 -1.42 14.00
CA LEU A 148 12.36 -0.28 14.47
C LEU A 148 12.47 0.94 13.55
N LEU A 149 13.36 0.90 12.55
CA LEU A 149 13.57 2.00 11.59
C LEU A 149 12.54 2.10 10.46
N PRO A 150 11.94 1.01 9.93
CA PRO A 150 11.03 1.11 8.80
C PRO A 150 9.87 2.07 9.04
N LEU A 151 9.20 2.00 10.19
CA LEU A 151 8.04 2.87 10.48
C LEU A 151 8.36 4.37 10.50
N PRO A 152 9.37 4.87 11.27
CA PRO A 152 9.70 6.29 11.26
C PRO A 152 10.19 6.76 9.89
N LEU A 153 10.96 5.94 9.16
CA LEU A 153 11.41 6.29 7.81
C LEU A 153 10.25 6.35 6.80
N LEU A 154 9.26 5.46 6.91
CA LEU A 154 8.06 5.50 6.06
C LEU A 154 7.20 6.73 6.32
N LYS A 155 7.09 7.17 7.58
CA LYS A 155 6.42 8.43 7.93
C LYS A 155 7.14 9.62 7.31
N LEU A 156 8.47 9.67 7.50
CA LEU A 156 9.30 10.73 6.93
C LEU A 156 9.27 10.74 5.40
N LEU A 157 9.25 9.57 4.75
CA LEU A 157 9.09 9.46 3.31
C LEU A 157 7.74 10.03 2.85
N GLY A 158 6.66 9.74 3.58
CA GLY A 158 5.34 10.28 3.29
C GLY A 158 5.26 11.81 3.42
N GLU A 159 5.98 12.39 4.37
CA GLU A 159 6.08 13.85 4.56
C GLU A 159 6.99 14.49 3.50
N SER A 160 8.10 13.85 3.15
CA SER A 160 9.12 14.39 2.24
C SER A 160 8.76 14.25 0.76
N SER A 161 7.83 13.35 0.40
CA SER A 161 7.47 13.09 -1.01
C SER A 161 6.62 14.20 -1.64
N SER A 162 6.08 15.12 -0.83
CA SER A 162 5.19 16.19 -1.32
C SER A 162 5.93 17.49 -1.67
N SER A 163 7.17 17.67 -1.18
CA SER A 163 7.94 18.91 -1.36
C SER A 163 9.12 18.69 -2.32
N PRO A 164 9.27 19.50 -3.39
CA PRO A 164 10.40 19.43 -4.32
C PRO A 164 11.75 19.58 -3.60
N ALA A 165 11.82 20.49 -2.61
CA ALA A 165 13.01 20.74 -1.80
C ALA A 165 13.51 19.50 -1.05
N HIS A 166 12.63 18.54 -0.77
CA HIS A 166 12.97 17.31 -0.06
C HIS A 166 13.09 16.07 -0.97
N ARG A 167 13.07 16.24 -2.30
CA ARG A 167 13.13 15.12 -3.25
C ARG A 167 14.35 14.22 -3.04
N VAL A 168 15.53 14.83 -2.90
CA VAL A 168 16.79 14.10 -2.63
C VAL A 168 16.71 13.29 -1.33
N MET A 169 16.05 13.84 -0.31
CA MET A 169 15.83 13.13 0.95
C MET A 169 14.89 11.94 0.76
N ALA A 170 13.77 12.14 0.06
CA ALA A 170 12.80 11.08 -0.24
C ALA A 170 13.46 9.93 -1.02
N GLU A 171 14.28 10.24 -2.02
CA GLU A 171 15.06 9.26 -2.78
C GLU A 171 16.01 8.45 -1.89
N ARG A 172 16.77 9.12 -1.01
CA ARG A 172 17.67 8.43 -0.07
C ARG A 172 16.91 7.56 0.94
N ILE A 173 15.80 8.04 1.49
CA ILE A 173 14.97 7.26 2.42
C ILE A 173 14.40 6.03 1.71
N GLY A 174 13.83 6.21 0.52
CA GLY A 174 13.30 5.12 -0.29
C GLY A 174 14.38 4.08 -0.65
N GLY A 175 15.58 4.55 -0.99
CA GLY A 175 16.74 3.70 -1.23
C GLY A 175 17.15 2.90 0.01
N LEU A 176 17.24 3.53 1.18
CA LEU A 176 17.56 2.86 2.44
C LEU A 176 16.51 1.80 2.81
N LEU A 177 15.22 2.12 2.68
CA LEU A 177 14.13 1.19 2.96
C LEU A 177 14.15 -0.02 2.02
N ARG A 178 14.18 0.22 0.71
CA ARG A 178 13.94 -0.81 -0.32
C ARG A 178 15.20 -1.58 -0.73
N ASN A 179 16.37 -0.93 -0.69
CA ASN A 179 17.61 -1.53 -1.19
C ASN A 179 18.52 -2.02 -0.07
N ARG A 180 18.23 -1.69 1.19
CA ARG A 180 19.04 -2.10 2.35
C ARG A 180 18.17 -2.80 3.38
N LEU A 181 17.30 -2.07 4.09
CA LEU A 181 16.55 -2.58 5.24
C LEU A 181 15.70 -3.80 4.86
N SER A 182 14.93 -3.73 3.78
CA SER A 182 14.07 -4.83 3.31
C SER A 182 14.84 -6.09 2.91
N LYS A 183 16.12 -5.96 2.52
CA LYS A 183 16.97 -7.06 2.07
C LYS A 183 17.83 -7.65 3.18
N MET A 184 17.84 -7.04 4.37
CA MET A 184 18.60 -7.54 5.50
C MET A 184 18.19 -8.95 5.89
N SER A 185 19.17 -9.73 6.35
CA SER A 185 18.97 -11.02 6.98
C SER A 185 19.32 -10.91 8.46
N PHE A 186 18.33 -11.15 9.31
CA PHE A 186 18.49 -11.20 10.75
C PHE A 186 18.67 -12.66 11.13
N LYS A 187 19.94 -13.12 11.16
CA LYS A 187 20.26 -14.53 11.37
C LYS A 187 19.67 -15.03 12.69
N PRO A 188 18.93 -16.15 12.68
CA PRO A 188 18.46 -16.77 13.89
C PRO A 188 19.61 -17.43 14.67
N PRO A 189 19.46 -17.62 15.98
CA PRO A 189 18.41 -17.03 16.82
C PRO A 189 18.78 -15.59 17.23
N TRP A 190 17.88 -14.63 17.03
CA TRP A 190 18.03 -13.35 17.75
C TRP A 190 17.82 -13.59 19.25
N LYS A 191 18.44 -12.78 20.10
CA LYS A 191 18.14 -12.80 21.55
C LYS A 191 16.97 -11.87 21.82
N ALA A 192 15.91 -12.38 22.45
CA ALA A 192 14.73 -11.59 22.79
C ALA A 192 15.05 -10.41 23.74
N GLU A 193 16.14 -10.50 24.50
CA GLU A 193 16.67 -9.42 25.34
C GLU A 193 17.06 -8.17 24.54
N THR A 194 17.51 -8.32 23.29
CA THR A 194 17.90 -7.20 22.43
C THR A 194 16.69 -6.50 21.84
N LEU A 195 15.70 -7.27 21.40
CA LEU A 195 14.43 -6.77 20.89
C LEU A 195 13.34 -7.82 21.12
N ALA A 196 12.34 -7.47 21.94
CA ALA A 196 11.21 -8.36 22.18
C ALA A 196 10.38 -8.54 20.89
N PRO A 197 9.94 -9.76 20.54
CA PRO A 197 9.14 -10.02 19.33
C PRO A 197 7.85 -9.18 19.24
N ILE A 198 7.24 -8.86 20.39
CA ILE A 198 6.08 -7.97 20.49
C ILE A 198 6.37 -6.58 19.91
N LYS A 199 7.59 -6.06 20.06
CA LYS A 199 7.96 -4.77 19.47
C LYS A 199 7.98 -4.81 17.95
N VAL A 200 8.31 -5.96 17.36
CA VAL A 200 8.24 -6.14 15.90
C VAL A 200 6.79 -6.25 15.42
N LEU A 201 5.90 -6.85 16.21
CA LEU A 201 4.46 -6.80 15.96
C LEU A 201 3.90 -5.37 16.05
N GLU A 202 4.29 -4.59 17.07
CA GLU A 202 3.92 -3.17 17.18
C GLU A 202 4.38 -2.36 15.96
N GLN A 203 5.58 -2.64 15.44
CA GLN A 203 6.06 -2.03 14.18
C GLN A 203 5.19 -2.44 13.00
N LEU A 204 4.87 -3.73 12.87
CA LEU A 204 4.01 -4.24 11.79
C LEU A 204 2.62 -3.58 11.84
N GLU A 205 2.02 -3.48 13.02
CA GLU A 205 0.75 -2.78 13.21
C GLU A 205 0.87 -1.31 12.81
N GLY A 206 1.92 -0.61 13.24
CA GLY A 206 2.16 0.79 12.87
C GLY A 206 2.28 0.99 11.36
N VAL A 207 2.98 0.09 10.66
CA VAL A 207 3.11 0.13 9.19
C VAL A 207 1.77 -0.14 8.51
N MET A 208 1.00 -1.14 8.98
CA MET A 208 -0.34 -1.43 8.44
C MET A 208 -1.32 -0.27 8.67
N GLN A 209 -1.26 0.38 9.83
CA GLN A 209 -2.07 1.57 10.12
C GLN A 209 -1.67 2.77 9.24
N LEU A 210 -0.38 2.94 8.96
CA LEU A 210 0.10 3.96 8.02
C LEU A 210 -0.46 3.68 6.62
N ALA A 211 -0.32 2.44 6.14
CA ALA A 211 -0.82 2.00 4.84
C ALA A 211 -2.33 2.21 4.67
N ALA A 212 -3.11 2.00 5.73
CA ALA A 212 -4.57 2.17 5.68
C ALA A 212 -5.03 3.64 5.66
N LYS A 213 -4.18 4.60 6.06
CA LYS A 213 -4.55 6.02 6.22
C LYS A 213 -4.07 6.93 5.07
N GLN A 214 -2.97 6.57 4.41
CA GLN A 214 -2.35 7.45 3.42
C GLN A 214 -3.20 7.57 2.15
N ARG A 215 -3.63 8.79 1.81
CA ARG A 215 -4.65 9.07 0.77
C ARG A 215 -4.06 9.16 -0.64
N SER A 216 -2.78 9.51 -0.75
CA SER A 216 -2.05 9.67 -2.02
C SER A 216 -0.58 9.30 -1.82
N ALA A 217 -0.33 8.08 -1.33
CA ALA A 217 1.03 7.58 -1.23
C ALA A 217 1.61 7.44 -2.64
N GLY A 218 2.70 8.17 -2.93
CA GLY A 218 3.45 7.99 -4.17
C GLY A 218 3.88 6.53 -4.36
N ALA A 219 4.11 6.11 -5.60
CA ALA A 219 4.45 4.71 -5.93
C ALA A 219 5.62 4.18 -5.09
N GLN A 220 6.60 5.05 -4.80
CA GLN A 220 7.76 4.75 -3.95
C GLN A 220 7.36 4.43 -2.50
N LEU A 221 6.46 5.20 -1.90
CA LEU A 221 5.99 4.96 -0.53
C LEU A 221 5.19 3.66 -0.45
N VAL A 222 4.30 3.39 -1.42
CA VAL A 222 3.55 2.13 -1.47
C VAL A 222 4.50 0.94 -1.57
N ALA A 223 5.50 1.00 -2.45
CA ALA A 223 6.50 -0.06 -2.58
C ALA A 223 7.29 -0.26 -1.27
N ALA A 224 7.72 0.81 -0.62
CA ALA A 224 8.45 0.74 0.64
C ALA A 224 7.61 0.18 1.79
N ILE A 225 6.30 0.48 1.84
CA ILE A 225 5.36 -0.12 2.80
C ILE A 225 5.28 -1.63 2.58
N VAL A 226 5.14 -2.09 1.34
CA VAL A 226 5.10 -3.52 1.02
C VAL A 226 6.39 -4.21 1.47
N ASP A 227 7.53 -3.64 1.11
CA ASP A 227 8.85 -4.18 1.48
C ASP A 227 9.04 -4.25 3.01
N ALA A 228 8.55 -3.26 3.75
CA ALA A 228 8.59 -3.24 5.21
C ALA A 228 7.69 -4.32 5.85
N VAL A 229 6.45 -4.47 5.38
CA VAL A 229 5.54 -5.52 5.86
C VAL A 229 6.16 -6.90 5.63
N LEU A 230 6.70 -7.16 4.44
CA LEU A 230 7.34 -8.43 4.10
C LEU A 230 8.61 -8.67 4.92
N LEU A 231 9.42 -7.64 5.16
CA LEU A 231 10.58 -7.73 6.05
C LEU A 231 10.19 -8.20 7.44
N LEU A 232 9.22 -7.54 8.08
CA LEU A 232 8.81 -7.82 9.45
C LEU A 232 8.23 -9.23 9.58
N LEU A 233 7.34 -9.63 8.66
CA LEU A 233 6.77 -10.99 8.64
C LEU A 233 7.83 -12.06 8.42
N ARG A 234 8.74 -11.84 7.47
CA ARG A 234 9.84 -12.77 7.17
C ARG A 234 10.75 -12.97 8.38
N VAL A 235 11.08 -11.89 9.09
CA VAL A 235 11.97 -11.97 10.27
C VAL A 235 11.30 -12.67 11.44
N LEU A 236 10.01 -12.39 11.70
CA LEU A 236 9.24 -13.11 12.70
C LEU A 236 9.19 -14.62 12.41
N SER A 237 9.02 -14.99 11.14
CA SER A 237 9.00 -16.39 10.71
C SER A 237 10.38 -17.07 10.82
N GLN A 238 11.44 -16.43 10.31
CA GLN A 238 12.80 -16.97 10.33
C GLN A 238 13.36 -17.22 11.74
N ASN A 239 12.92 -16.43 12.73
CA ASN A 239 13.32 -16.60 14.12
C ASN A 239 12.35 -17.48 14.94
N GLY A 240 11.38 -18.12 14.28
CA GLY A 240 10.45 -19.06 14.92
C GLY A 240 9.39 -18.40 15.80
N PHE A 241 9.20 -17.08 15.74
CA PHE A 241 8.14 -16.40 16.49
C PHE A 241 6.78 -16.46 15.77
N LEU A 242 6.79 -16.64 14.45
CA LEU A 242 5.61 -16.80 13.63
C LEU A 242 5.62 -18.17 12.93
N ASN A 243 4.72 -19.06 13.35
CA ASN A 243 4.52 -20.36 12.73
C ASN A 243 3.36 -20.30 11.72
N ALA A 244 3.67 -19.86 10.50
CA ALA A 244 2.69 -19.73 9.43
C ALA A 244 2.07 -21.09 9.02
N THR A 245 2.81 -22.19 9.13
CA THR A 245 2.31 -23.54 8.86
C THR A 245 1.22 -23.91 9.86
N ALA A 246 1.47 -23.72 11.17
CA ALA A 246 0.48 -24.00 12.21
C ALA A 246 -0.78 -23.14 12.06
N LEU A 247 -0.64 -21.87 11.66
CA LEU A 247 -1.80 -21.00 11.36
C LEU A 247 -2.61 -21.51 10.17
N ALA A 248 -1.94 -21.95 9.10
CA ALA A 248 -2.60 -22.50 7.93
C ALA A 248 -3.32 -23.82 8.23
N ASP A 249 -2.69 -24.68 9.04
CA ASP A 249 -3.26 -25.97 9.43
C ASP A 249 -4.44 -25.80 10.41
N ALA A 250 -4.37 -24.82 11.32
CA ALA A 250 -5.48 -24.46 12.20
C ALA A 250 -6.69 -23.93 11.41
N ALA A 251 -6.46 -23.13 10.36
CA ALA A 251 -7.52 -22.66 9.47
C ALA A 251 -8.15 -23.80 8.67
N HIS A 252 -7.35 -24.80 8.25
CA HIS A 252 -7.83 -26.01 7.59
C HIS A 252 -8.69 -26.89 8.50
N ALA A 253 -8.28 -27.06 9.77
CA ALA A 253 -8.96 -27.91 10.74
C ALA A 253 -10.35 -27.38 11.20
N GLY A 254 -10.81 -26.24 10.71
CA GLY A 254 -12.11 -25.66 11.07
C GLY A 254 -12.21 -25.18 12.52
N ASN A 255 -11.09 -25.12 13.25
CA ASN A 255 -11.06 -24.60 14.61
C ASN A 255 -11.13 -23.07 14.59
N ASN A 256 -12.35 -22.54 14.44
CA ASN A 256 -12.69 -21.15 14.74
C ASN A 256 -12.62 -20.81 16.24
N THR A 257 -12.07 -21.69 17.08
CA THR A 257 -12.05 -21.52 18.55
C THR A 257 -11.00 -20.54 19.08
N ALA A 258 -10.18 -19.92 18.24
CA ALA A 258 -9.23 -18.87 18.66
C ALA A 258 -9.72 -17.43 18.45
N GLY A 259 -10.92 -17.21 17.89
CA GLY A 259 -11.40 -15.86 17.52
C GLY A 259 -12.81 -15.47 18.01
N GLU A 260 -13.65 -16.43 18.42
CA GLU A 260 -15.06 -16.16 18.75
C GLU A 260 -15.36 -16.01 20.26
N SER A 261 -14.37 -16.13 21.15
CA SER A 261 -14.60 -15.96 22.60
C SER A 261 -14.40 -14.53 23.13
N ALA A 262 -14.30 -13.52 22.27
CA ALA A 262 -14.10 -12.12 22.71
C ALA A 262 -14.85 -11.05 21.90
N VAL A 263 -15.94 -11.41 21.21
CA VAL A 263 -16.86 -10.39 20.65
C VAL A 263 -18.28 -10.75 21.06
N GLY A 264 -18.66 -10.25 22.23
CA GLY A 264 -20.05 -10.25 22.69
C GLY A 264 -20.93 -9.48 21.70
N THR A 265 -22.03 -10.12 21.33
CA THR A 265 -23.14 -9.60 20.56
C THR A 265 -23.59 -8.22 21.05
N ALA A 266 -23.52 -7.22 20.16
CA ALA A 266 -24.21 -5.94 20.30
C ALA A 266 -24.88 -5.60 18.97
N ALA A 267 -25.94 -6.34 18.66
CA ALA A 267 -26.94 -5.96 17.67
C ALA A 267 -28.28 -5.94 18.41
N ASP A 268 -28.69 -4.75 18.84
CA ASP A 268 -30.08 -4.28 19.00
C ASP A 268 -30.09 -3.06 19.91
N ALA A 269 -30.07 -1.87 19.31
CA ALA A 269 -30.64 -0.62 19.84
C ALA A 269 -30.45 0.50 18.82
N ASP A 270 -31.28 0.47 17.78
CA ASP A 270 -31.52 1.65 16.95
C ASP A 270 -32.64 2.45 17.62
N SER A 271 -32.29 3.48 18.39
CA SER A 271 -33.08 4.70 18.57
C SER A 271 -32.44 5.67 19.57
N ALA A 272 -32.43 6.94 19.14
CA ALA A 272 -32.32 8.16 19.94
C ALA A 272 -30.94 8.70 20.36
N SER A 273 -30.68 9.86 19.77
CA SER A 273 -30.04 11.06 20.35
C SER A 273 -28.53 11.23 20.23
N ASN A 274 -28.24 12.39 19.64
CA ASN A 274 -26.98 13.04 19.34
C ASN A 274 -26.28 13.55 20.62
N ALA A 275 -24.97 13.76 20.49
CA ALA A 275 -24.07 14.49 21.39
C ALA A 275 -23.69 13.83 22.74
N LYS A 276 -22.50 13.19 22.76
CA LYS A 276 -21.45 13.42 23.79
C LYS A 276 -20.12 12.71 23.45
N SER A 277 -19.05 13.51 23.45
CA SER A 277 -17.68 13.20 23.87
C SER A 277 -16.77 12.30 23.00
N LYS A 278 -15.98 12.94 22.12
CA LYS A 278 -14.71 12.42 21.55
C LYS A 278 -13.74 11.86 22.62
N LYS A 279 -13.89 12.25 23.89
CA LYS A 279 -13.03 11.85 25.03
C LYS A 279 -13.34 10.45 25.54
N GLN A 280 -14.58 9.98 25.42
CA GLN A 280 -14.96 8.60 25.78
C GLN A 280 -14.51 7.58 24.73
N LYS A 281 -14.53 7.93 23.43
CA LYS A 281 -14.03 7.07 22.35
C LYS A 281 -12.50 6.90 22.38
N LYS A 282 -11.76 7.92 22.86
CA LYS A 282 -10.31 7.83 23.11
C LYS A 282 -9.99 6.91 24.30
N ARG A 283 -10.74 7.03 25.40
CA ARG A 283 -10.59 6.15 26.58
C ARG A 283 -10.97 4.70 26.33
N ALA A 284 -11.98 4.42 25.51
CA ALA A 284 -12.32 3.04 25.12
C ALA A 284 -11.25 2.39 24.23
N ARG A 285 -10.54 3.19 23.42
CA ARG A 285 -9.42 2.73 22.58
C ARG A 285 -8.12 2.57 23.38
N GLU A 286 -7.90 3.39 24.40
CA GLU A 286 -6.79 3.22 25.37
C GLU A 286 -7.04 2.02 26.31
N ALA A 287 -8.28 1.77 26.73
CA ALA A 287 -8.63 0.61 27.56
C ALA A 287 -8.55 -0.74 26.81
N GLN A 288 -8.76 -0.75 25.49
CA GLN A 288 -8.45 -1.93 24.64
C GLN A 288 -6.95 -2.13 24.42
N LEU A 289 -6.12 -1.11 24.70
CA LEU A 289 -4.66 -1.16 24.58
C LEU A 289 -3.96 -1.67 25.85
N GLU A 290 -4.65 -1.67 27.01
CA GLU A 290 -4.09 -2.09 28.31
C GLU A 290 -4.33 -3.57 28.67
N CYS A 291 -5.03 -4.34 27.83
CA CYS A 291 -5.22 -5.77 28.03
C CYS A 291 -4.29 -6.61 27.14
N LEU A 292 -2.99 -6.51 27.37
CA LEU A 292 -2.03 -7.56 27.01
C LEU A 292 -1.38 -8.03 28.31
N PRO A 293 -1.51 -9.30 28.70
CA PRO A 293 -0.90 -9.77 29.94
C PRO A 293 0.63 -9.69 29.79
N CYS A 294 1.24 -8.78 30.53
CA CYS A 294 2.65 -8.86 30.88
C CYS A 294 2.81 -10.10 31.77
N GLY A 295 3.11 -11.24 31.16
CA GLY A 295 3.36 -12.50 31.85
C GLY A 295 4.86 -12.79 31.89
N ASP A 296 5.48 -12.47 33.03
CA ASP A 296 6.60 -13.25 33.54
C ASP A 296 6.15 -14.70 33.71
N GLY A 297 6.89 -15.67 33.15
CA GLY A 297 6.78 -17.08 33.52
C GLY A 297 6.38 -18.06 32.41
N ASP A 298 7.33 -18.96 32.12
CA ASP A 298 7.19 -20.33 31.57
C ASP A 298 6.87 -20.54 30.07
N GLY A 299 7.94 -20.60 29.28
CA GLY A 299 8.28 -21.76 28.42
C GLY A 299 7.44 -22.14 27.19
N GLY A 300 6.16 -21.80 27.09
CA GLY A 300 5.30 -22.33 26.01
C GLY A 300 4.14 -21.44 25.55
N GLY A 301 3.74 -20.42 26.32
CA GLY A 301 2.57 -19.58 26.01
C GLY A 301 2.81 -18.42 25.04
N GLY A 302 4.06 -17.97 24.87
CA GLY A 302 4.37 -16.73 24.14
C GLY A 302 4.20 -16.80 22.62
N GLN A 303 4.53 -17.93 22.00
CA GLN A 303 4.42 -18.10 20.54
C GLN A 303 2.97 -18.25 20.06
N GLY A 304 2.12 -18.94 20.84
CA GLY A 304 0.69 -19.06 20.54
C GLY A 304 -0.02 -17.70 20.52
N SER A 305 0.31 -16.83 21.47
CA SER A 305 -0.20 -15.46 21.57
C SER A 305 0.27 -14.58 20.39
N LEU A 306 1.53 -14.70 19.97
CA LEU A 306 2.04 -13.90 18.84
C LEU A 306 1.45 -14.34 17.50
N ASN A 307 1.33 -15.66 17.26
CA ASN A 307 0.71 -16.21 16.06
C ASN A 307 -0.73 -15.69 15.89
N SER A 308 -1.54 -15.76 16.95
CA SER A 308 -2.92 -15.28 16.92
C SER A 308 -3.00 -13.77 16.73
N ALA A 309 -2.10 -12.99 17.34
CA ALA A 309 -2.06 -11.55 17.19
C ALA A 309 -1.67 -11.11 15.77
N VAL A 310 -0.66 -11.74 15.15
CA VAL A 310 -0.28 -11.48 13.74
C VAL A 310 -1.43 -11.84 12.81
N TYR A 311 -2.04 -13.02 13.01
CA TYR A 311 -3.20 -13.45 12.21
C TYR A 311 -4.37 -12.47 12.34
N ALA A 312 -4.74 -12.06 13.56
CA ALA A 312 -5.82 -11.12 13.81
C ALA A 312 -5.54 -9.76 13.17
N LEU A 313 -4.31 -9.25 13.26
CA LEU A 313 -3.91 -7.99 12.64
C LEU A 313 -4.08 -8.04 11.11
N LEU A 314 -3.56 -9.08 10.46
CA LEU A 314 -3.67 -9.24 9.00
C LEU A 314 -5.12 -9.45 8.58
N ARG A 315 -5.86 -10.35 9.26
CA ARG A 315 -7.27 -10.61 8.98
C ARG A 315 -8.10 -9.32 9.07
N ASN A 316 -7.98 -8.57 10.16
CA ASN A 316 -8.76 -7.34 10.37
C ASN A 316 -8.40 -6.26 9.33
N SER A 317 -7.12 -6.14 8.96
CA SER A 317 -6.67 -5.17 7.96
C SER A 317 -7.19 -5.50 6.56
N LEU A 318 -7.15 -6.77 6.17
CA LEU A 318 -7.66 -7.22 4.87
C LEU A 318 -9.19 -7.21 4.82
N GLU A 319 -9.86 -7.59 5.91
CA GLU A 319 -11.31 -7.46 6.05
C GLU A 319 -11.75 -6.00 5.86
N ALA A 320 -11.03 -5.05 6.47
CA ALA A 320 -11.26 -3.63 6.26
C ALA A 320 -11.03 -3.20 4.80
N TYR A 321 -10.00 -3.74 4.12
CA TYR A 321 -9.75 -3.48 2.70
C TYR A 321 -10.93 -3.89 1.80
N TYR A 322 -11.54 -5.05 2.03
CA TYR A 322 -12.67 -5.52 1.22
C TYR A 322 -14.03 -4.91 1.60
N SER A 323 -14.19 -4.47 2.85
CA SER A 323 -15.51 -4.09 3.40
C SER A 323 -15.67 -2.59 3.64
N GLN A 324 -14.60 -1.85 3.99
CA GLN A 324 -14.71 -0.44 4.44
C GLN A 324 -14.43 0.56 3.32
N LYS A 325 -15.23 1.64 3.23
CA LYS A 325 -15.05 2.75 2.27
C LYS A 325 -13.76 3.55 2.46
N ASN A 326 -13.29 3.64 3.70
CA ASN A 326 -12.17 4.51 4.08
C ASN A 326 -10.83 3.77 4.21
N CYS A 327 -10.78 2.47 3.92
CA CYS A 327 -9.52 1.74 3.91
C CYS A 327 -8.73 2.10 2.64
N ARG A 328 -7.49 2.55 2.82
CA ARG A 328 -6.58 2.93 1.72
C ARG A 328 -5.47 1.91 1.46
N LEU A 329 -5.60 0.72 2.04
CA LEU A 329 -4.64 -0.37 1.82
C LEU A 329 -4.53 -0.66 0.31
N SER A 330 -3.30 -0.83 -0.17
CA SER A 330 -3.05 -1.12 -1.60
C SER A 330 -3.36 -2.59 -1.92
N GLY A 331 -4.04 -2.84 -3.04
CA GLY A 331 -4.20 -4.21 -3.58
C GLY A 331 -2.84 -4.88 -3.84
N LYS A 332 -1.82 -4.10 -4.26
CA LYS A 332 -0.45 -4.60 -4.45
C LYS A 332 0.15 -5.19 -3.17
N LEU A 333 -0.16 -4.62 -2.00
CA LEU A 333 0.29 -5.16 -0.72
C LEU A 333 -0.36 -6.53 -0.45
N VAL A 334 -1.66 -6.65 -0.68
CA VAL A 334 -2.39 -7.92 -0.48
C VAL A 334 -1.88 -8.98 -1.45
N ALA A 335 -1.72 -8.64 -2.72
CA ALA A 335 -1.14 -9.54 -3.73
C ALA A 335 0.26 -10.03 -3.33
N LYS A 336 1.15 -9.12 -2.92
CA LYS A 336 2.52 -9.48 -2.50
C LYS A 336 2.55 -10.27 -1.20
N LEU A 337 1.61 -10.03 -0.28
CA LEU A 337 1.45 -10.86 0.92
C LEU A 337 1.12 -12.30 0.55
N MET A 338 0.18 -12.52 -0.39
CA MET A 338 -0.19 -13.87 -0.85
C MET A 338 0.96 -14.55 -1.61
N GLU A 339 1.67 -13.81 -2.46
CA GLU A 339 2.79 -14.32 -3.26
C GLU A 339 3.99 -14.70 -2.38
N ARG A 340 4.36 -13.85 -1.42
CA ARG A 340 5.62 -13.98 -0.66
C ARG A 340 5.47 -14.66 0.68
N THR A 341 4.25 -14.73 1.22
CA THR A 341 3.95 -15.46 2.46
C THR A 341 2.73 -16.38 2.28
N PRO A 342 2.81 -17.36 1.37
CA PRO A 342 1.63 -18.10 0.93
C PRO A 342 0.99 -18.94 2.04
N LEU A 343 1.75 -19.41 3.03
CA LEU A 343 1.18 -20.11 4.20
C LEU A 343 0.28 -19.19 5.04
N LEU A 344 0.69 -17.95 5.29
CA LEU A 344 -0.19 -16.95 5.93
C LEU A 344 -1.40 -16.66 5.04
N GLY A 345 -1.19 -16.58 3.73
CA GLY A 345 -2.28 -16.43 2.77
C GLY A 345 -3.33 -17.55 2.86
N TRP A 346 -2.90 -18.80 2.95
CA TRP A 346 -3.80 -19.95 3.16
C TRP A 346 -4.51 -19.92 4.52
N SER A 347 -3.86 -19.40 5.58
CA SER A 347 -4.57 -19.17 6.85
C SER A 347 -5.70 -18.13 6.73
N LEU A 348 -5.56 -17.17 5.81
CA LEU A 348 -6.53 -16.10 5.53
C LEU A 348 -7.55 -16.47 4.45
N ALA A 349 -7.33 -17.59 3.73
CA ALA A 349 -8.18 -18.03 2.62
C ALA A 349 -9.67 -18.16 2.98
N PRO A 350 -10.07 -18.68 4.17
CA PRO A 350 -11.49 -18.73 4.53
C PRO A 350 -12.16 -17.36 4.52
N MET A 351 -11.49 -16.31 5.01
CA MET A 351 -12.01 -14.93 4.93
C MET A 351 -12.04 -14.45 3.48
N LEU A 352 -10.95 -14.67 2.73
CA LEU A 352 -10.83 -14.22 1.34
C LEU A 352 -11.93 -14.80 0.44
N VAL A 353 -12.28 -16.07 0.65
CA VAL A 353 -13.37 -16.75 -0.06
C VAL A 353 -14.70 -16.02 0.11
N THR A 354 -15.04 -15.59 1.34
CA THR A 354 -16.26 -14.80 1.57
C THR A 354 -16.27 -13.46 0.83
N LYS A 355 -15.11 -12.95 0.43
CA LYS A 355 -14.98 -11.68 -0.28
C LYS A 355 -15.03 -11.82 -1.79
N VAL A 356 -15.00 -13.04 -2.33
CA VAL A 356 -15.16 -13.29 -3.77
C VAL A 356 -16.48 -12.69 -4.26
N ALA A 357 -17.64 -13.05 -3.69
CA ALA A 357 -18.90 -12.37 -4.01
C ALA A 357 -19.34 -11.34 -2.96
N GLY A 358 -18.79 -11.38 -1.74
CA GLY A 358 -19.21 -10.55 -0.61
C GLY A 358 -18.40 -9.29 -0.35
N ALA A 359 -17.47 -8.90 -1.23
CA ALA A 359 -16.79 -7.61 -1.10
C ALA A 359 -17.73 -6.43 -1.38
N ARG A 360 -17.34 -5.24 -0.91
CA ARG A 360 -18.15 -4.01 -0.96
C ARG A 360 -18.60 -3.63 -2.38
N ASP A 361 -17.75 -3.86 -3.38
CA ASP A 361 -18.02 -3.52 -4.77
C ASP A 361 -17.40 -4.55 -5.74
N ALA A 362 -17.84 -4.50 -6.99
CA ALA A 362 -17.41 -5.44 -8.03
C ALA A 362 -15.91 -5.37 -8.35
N PHE A 363 -15.26 -4.22 -8.10
CA PHE A 363 -13.82 -4.11 -8.26
C PHE A 363 -13.11 -4.94 -7.17
N LEU A 364 -13.51 -4.77 -5.90
CA LEU A 364 -12.93 -5.53 -4.79
C LEU A 364 -13.27 -7.03 -4.83
N CYS A 365 -14.43 -7.42 -5.38
CA CYS A 365 -14.72 -8.81 -5.72
C CYS A 365 -13.68 -9.36 -6.71
N GLY A 366 -13.34 -8.58 -7.75
CA GLY A 366 -12.32 -8.94 -8.72
C GLY A 366 -10.90 -9.02 -8.12
N GLU A 367 -10.56 -8.12 -7.20
CA GLU A 367 -9.31 -8.18 -6.43
C GLU A 367 -9.28 -9.45 -5.57
N ALA A 368 -10.38 -9.80 -4.88
CA ALA A 368 -10.46 -11.03 -4.10
C ALA A 368 -10.25 -12.27 -4.97
N CYS A 369 -10.84 -12.31 -6.18
CA CYS A 369 -10.58 -13.37 -7.16
C CYS A 369 -9.11 -13.44 -7.56
N THR A 370 -8.48 -12.28 -7.78
CA THR A 370 -7.07 -12.19 -8.17
C THR A 370 -6.16 -12.69 -7.05
N HIS A 371 -6.41 -12.27 -5.81
CA HIS A 371 -5.65 -12.72 -4.65
C HIS A 371 -5.80 -14.22 -4.38
N MET A 372 -7.01 -14.78 -4.58
CA MET A 372 -7.21 -16.23 -4.50
C MET A 372 -6.48 -16.96 -5.62
N GLY A 373 -6.49 -16.41 -6.85
CA GLY A 373 -5.72 -16.92 -7.98
C GLY A 373 -4.21 -16.96 -7.70
N ILE A 374 -3.66 -15.93 -7.06
CA ILE A 374 -2.26 -15.91 -6.63
C ILE A 374 -1.97 -17.05 -5.66
N LEU A 375 -2.85 -17.32 -4.67
CA LEU A 375 -2.67 -18.43 -3.74
C LEU A 375 -2.69 -19.81 -4.42
N LEU A 376 -3.56 -20.00 -5.41
CA LEU A 376 -3.63 -21.26 -6.18
C LEU A 376 -2.35 -21.54 -6.96
N GLN A 377 -1.62 -20.49 -7.38
CA GLN A 377 -0.33 -20.65 -8.05
C GLN A 377 0.78 -21.13 -7.09
N GLN A 378 0.61 -20.93 -5.78
CA GLN A 378 1.60 -21.29 -4.76
C GLN A 378 1.47 -22.77 -4.34
N LYS A 379 1.75 -23.68 -5.28
CA LYS A 379 1.57 -25.13 -5.11
C LYS A 379 2.18 -25.71 -3.81
N PRO A 380 3.42 -25.37 -3.41
CA PRO A 380 4.02 -25.91 -2.18
C PRO A 380 3.26 -25.54 -0.91
N ALA A 381 2.53 -24.42 -0.92
CA ALA A 381 1.80 -23.92 0.24
C ALA A 381 0.39 -24.51 0.37
N MET A 382 -0.12 -25.22 -0.64
CA MET A 382 -1.44 -25.87 -0.59
C MET A 382 -1.50 -27.07 0.36
N GLY A 383 -0.34 -27.56 0.80
CA GLY A 383 -0.22 -28.74 1.66
C GLY A 383 -0.32 -30.05 0.88
N GLU A 384 -0.14 -31.16 1.60
CA GLU A 384 -0.15 -32.49 1.00
C GLU A 384 -1.53 -32.79 0.38
N GLY A 385 -1.53 -33.23 -0.88
CA GLY A 385 -2.76 -33.48 -1.64
C GLY A 385 -3.64 -32.23 -1.84
N ALA A 386 -3.11 -31.02 -1.64
CA ALA A 386 -3.88 -29.78 -1.65
C ALA A 386 -5.00 -29.71 -0.60
N ASN A 387 -4.78 -30.31 0.58
CA ASN A 387 -5.73 -30.33 1.68
C ASN A 387 -6.27 -28.92 2.06
N ARG A 388 -5.44 -27.88 2.04
CA ARG A 388 -5.87 -26.49 2.35
C ARG A 388 -6.83 -25.93 1.32
N LEU A 389 -6.66 -26.28 0.04
CA LEU A 389 -7.62 -25.95 -1.01
C LEU A 389 -8.93 -26.72 -0.78
N ILE A 390 -8.85 -28.02 -0.55
CA ILE A 390 -10.02 -28.89 -0.39
C ILE A 390 -10.93 -28.39 0.74
N SER A 391 -10.39 -27.91 1.87
CA SER A 391 -11.20 -27.37 2.97
C SER A 391 -12.01 -26.12 2.62
N VAL A 392 -11.50 -25.28 1.72
CA VAL A 392 -12.19 -24.03 1.34
C VAL A 392 -12.94 -24.15 0.03
N LEU A 393 -12.76 -25.27 -0.69
CA LEU A 393 -13.26 -25.46 -2.04
C LEU A 393 -14.79 -25.30 -2.14
N PRO A 394 -15.63 -25.94 -1.29
CA PRO A 394 -17.08 -25.81 -1.44
C PRO A 394 -17.56 -24.35 -1.33
N ALA A 395 -17.06 -23.62 -0.32
CA ALA A 395 -17.38 -22.21 -0.15
C ALA A 395 -16.84 -21.36 -1.31
N LEU A 396 -15.65 -21.67 -1.84
CA LEU A 396 -15.08 -20.97 -2.98
C LEU A 396 -15.91 -21.18 -4.25
N GLN A 397 -16.38 -22.40 -4.51
CA GLN A 397 -17.25 -22.71 -5.65
C GLN A 397 -18.56 -21.95 -5.55
N GLU A 398 -19.20 -21.95 -4.38
CA GLU A 398 -20.44 -21.20 -4.14
C GLU A 398 -20.26 -19.70 -4.39
N GLN A 399 -19.23 -19.08 -3.78
CA GLN A 399 -18.97 -17.65 -3.94
C GLN A 399 -18.58 -17.28 -5.37
N LEU A 400 -17.84 -18.14 -6.07
CA LEU A 400 -17.50 -17.95 -7.47
C LEU A 400 -18.74 -17.97 -8.37
N LEU A 401 -19.63 -18.96 -8.20
CA LEU A 401 -20.87 -19.08 -8.97
C LEU A 401 -21.81 -17.90 -8.70
N LEU A 402 -21.94 -17.48 -7.43
CA LEU A 402 -22.71 -16.28 -7.07
C LEU A 402 -22.21 -15.02 -7.79
N LEU A 403 -20.89 -14.87 -7.92
CA LEU A 403 -20.31 -13.72 -8.62
C LEU A 403 -20.50 -13.82 -10.14
N LEU A 404 -20.35 -15.00 -10.73
CA LEU A 404 -20.52 -15.21 -12.17
C LEU A 404 -21.99 -15.01 -12.62
N ALA A 405 -22.95 -15.43 -11.80
CA ALA A 405 -24.37 -15.27 -12.06
C ALA A 405 -24.88 -13.83 -11.85
N ARG A 406 -24.05 -12.91 -11.33
CA ARG A 406 -24.46 -11.55 -11.01
C ARG A 406 -24.66 -10.70 -12.27
N ASP A 407 -25.88 -10.23 -12.48
CA ASP A 407 -26.20 -9.33 -13.59
C ASP A 407 -25.63 -7.91 -13.41
N GLY A 408 -25.47 -7.19 -14.53
CA GLY A 408 -25.06 -5.78 -14.55
C GLY A 408 -23.55 -5.53 -14.34
N LEU A 409 -22.72 -6.57 -14.31
CA LEU A 409 -21.26 -6.43 -14.23
C LEU A 409 -20.66 -5.97 -15.56
N LYS A 410 -19.79 -4.96 -15.49
CA LYS A 410 -18.96 -4.54 -16.64
C LYS A 410 -17.96 -5.64 -16.99
N SER A 411 -17.58 -5.77 -18.26
CA SER A 411 -16.69 -6.83 -18.75
C SER A 411 -15.38 -6.97 -17.94
N LYS A 412 -14.79 -5.84 -17.53
CA LYS A 412 -13.57 -5.80 -16.69
C LYS A 412 -13.73 -6.42 -15.30
N HIS A 413 -14.95 -6.44 -14.76
CA HIS A 413 -15.25 -7.04 -13.44
C HIS A 413 -15.69 -8.51 -13.55
N VAL A 414 -16.06 -8.96 -14.75
CA VAL A 414 -16.37 -10.38 -15.03
C VAL A 414 -15.11 -11.18 -15.36
N LEU A 415 -14.06 -10.52 -15.85
CA LEU A 415 -12.81 -11.20 -16.22
C LEU A 415 -12.10 -11.89 -15.03
N PRO A 416 -11.94 -11.27 -13.84
CA PRO A 416 -11.30 -11.91 -12.70
C PRO A 416 -11.95 -13.23 -12.23
N PRO A 417 -13.29 -13.34 -12.04
CA PRO A 417 -13.88 -14.62 -11.66
C PRO A 417 -13.74 -15.69 -12.73
N ILE A 418 -13.77 -15.34 -14.02
CA ILE A 418 -13.49 -16.30 -15.11
C ILE A 418 -12.05 -16.83 -15.00
N ARG A 419 -11.06 -15.95 -14.80
CA ARG A 419 -9.66 -16.34 -14.63
C ARG A 419 -9.47 -17.20 -13.37
N LEU A 420 -10.17 -16.89 -12.29
CA LEU A 420 -10.17 -17.71 -11.08
C LEU A 420 -10.75 -19.10 -11.34
N ALA A 421 -11.87 -19.21 -12.06
CA ALA A 421 -12.47 -20.49 -12.42
C ALA A 421 -11.50 -21.36 -13.24
N GLN A 422 -10.84 -20.77 -14.23
CA GLN A 422 -9.83 -21.46 -15.02
C GLN A 422 -8.63 -21.91 -14.16
N ALA A 423 -8.13 -21.04 -13.28
CA ALA A 423 -7.03 -21.37 -12.37
C ALA A 423 -7.42 -22.50 -11.42
N LEU A 424 -8.65 -22.48 -10.89
CA LEU A 424 -9.16 -23.50 -9.99
C LEU A 424 -9.29 -24.85 -10.69
N LEU A 425 -9.85 -24.91 -11.90
CA LEU A 425 -9.93 -26.15 -12.69
C LEU A 425 -8.54 -26.74 -12.96
N ARG A 426 -7.60 -25.93 -13.44
CA ARG A 426 -6.20 -26.39 -13.67
C ARG A 426 -5.54 -26.88 -12.40
N THR A 427 -5.80 -26.23 -11.27
CA THR A 427 -5.24 -26.62 -9.98
C THR A 427 -5.81 -27.96 -9.52
N LEU A 428 -7.12 -28.16 -9.60
CA LEU A 428 -7.77 -29.43 -9.25
C LEU A 428 -7.31 -30.60 -10.12
N GLN A 429 -7.11 -30.35 -11.43
CA GLN A 429 -6.50 -31.35 -12.31
C GLN A 429 -5.06 -31.68 -11.89
N ALA A 430 -4.24 -30.67 -11.60
CA ALA A 430 -2.86 -30.85 -11.19
C ALA A 430 -2.70 -31.54 -9.82
N THR A 431 -3.72 -31.47 -8.97
CA THR A 431 -3.73 -32.08 -7.63
C THR A 431 -4.52 -33.39 -7.57
N ASN A 432 -4.85 -33.98 -8.73
CA ASN A 432 -5.61 -35.23 -8.88
C ASN A 432 -7.01 -35.20 -8.22
N GLN A 433 -7.62 -34.02 -8.08
CA GLN A 433 -8.97 -33.85 -7.53
C GLN A 433 -10.03 -33.85 -8.66
N MET A 434 -10.04 -34.92 -9.47
CA MET A 434 -10.84 -34.99 -10.70
C MET A 434 -12.35 -34.93 -10.47
N GLU A 435 -12.86 -35.52 -9.39
CA GLU A 435 -14.30 -35.46 -9.07
C GLU A 435 -14.74 -34.02 -8.79
N SER A 436 -13.99 -33.29 -7.95
CA SER A 436 -14.25 -31.88 -7.69
C SER A 436 -14.06 -31.00 -8.92
N ALA A 437 -13.11 -31.35 -9.80
CA ALA A 437 -12.91 -30.66 -11.07
C ALA A 437 -14.13 -30.83 -12.00
N LYS A 438 -14.66 -32.06 -12.13
CA LYS A 438 -15.87 -32.35 -12.92
C LYS A 438 -17.09 -31.61 -12.37
N GLN A 439 -17.29 -31.61 -11.06
CA GLN A 439 -18.37 -30.86 -10.40
C GLN A 439 -18.29 -29.35 -10.70
N LEU A 440 -17.09 -28.77 -10.56
CA LEU A 440 -16.86 -27.36 -10.87
C LEU A 440 -17.09 -27.05 -12.36
N ALA A 441 -16.57 -27.89 -13.26
CA ALA A 441 -16.70 -27.71 -14.69
C ALA A 441 -18.17 -27.71 -15.13
N ALA A 442 -18.97 -28.64 -14.60
CA ALA A 442 -20.40 -28.73 -14.86
C ALA A 442 -21.16 -27.48 -14.37
N ALA A 443 -20.77 -26.91 -13.23
CA ALA A 443 -21.43 -25.73 -12.66
C ALA A 443 -21.05 -24.42 -13.39
N VAL A 444 -19.79 -24.27 -13.80
CA VAL A 444 -19.28 -23.03 -14.40
C VAL A 444 -19.50 -22.94 -15.91
N ALA A 445 -19.56 -24.07 -16.62
CA ALA A 445 -19.81 -24.10 -18.06
C ALA A 445 -21.08 -23.33 -18.52
N PRO A 446 -22.27 -23.49 -17.88
CA PRO A 446 -23.46 -22.73 -18.28
C PRO A 446 -23.30 -21.23 -18.05
N GLU A 447 -22.70 -20.81 -16.93
CA GLU A 447 -22.44 -19.40 -16.63
C GLU A 447 -21.48 -18.78 -17.66
N ALA A 448 -20.40 -19.48 -18.01
CA ALA A 448 -19.45 -19.01 -19.02
C ALA A 448 -20.11 -18.82 -20.40
N LYS A 449 -21.06 -19.70 -20.77
CA LYS A 449 -21.86 -19.58 -21.99
C LYS A 449 -22.79 -18.36 -21.92
N ALA A 450 -23.55 -18.22 -20.82
CA ALA A 450 -24.47 -17.10 -20.64
C ALA A 450 -23.75 -15.74 -20.67
N ILE A 451 -22.58 -15.64 -20.05
CA ILE A 451 -21.74 -14.43 -20.07
C ILE A 451 -21.27 -14.09 -21.49
N ALA A 452 -20.82 -15.09 -22.25
CA ALA A 452 -20.36 -14.90 -23.62
C ALA A 452 -21.50 -14.42 -24.54
N GLU A 453 -22.72 -14.92 -24.35
CA GLU A 453 -23.90 -14.50 -25.11
C GLU A 453 -24.37 -13.09 -24.72
N LYS A 454 -24.37 -12.75 -23.42
CA LYS A 454 -24.84 -11.45 -22.91
C LYS A 454 -23.94 -10.26 -23.27
N GLN A 455 -22.63 -10.44 -23.29
CA GLN A 455 -21.67 -9.32 -23.43
C GLN A 455 -21.39 -8.93 -24.91
N GLY A 456 -21.87 -9.73 -25.87
CA GLY A 456 -21.74 -9.47 -27.30
C GLY A 456 -20.28 -9.37 -27.80
N ALA A 457 -20.10 -8.98 -29.07
CA ALA A 457 -18.79 -8.87 -29.73
C ALA A 457 -17.88 -7.73 -29.21
N ASN A 458 -18.38 -6.87 -28.32
CA ASN A 458 -17.71 -5.63 -27.89
C ASN A 458 -16.60 -5.85 -26.84
N ALA A 459 -16.46 -7.07 -26.30
CA ALA A 459 -15.44 -7.42 -25.31
C ALA A 459 -14.61 -8.64 -25.76
N ARG A 460 -13.81 -8.49 -26.83
CA ARG A 460 -13.01 -9.59 -27.45
C ARG A 460 -12.20 -10.38 -26.42
N SER A 461 -11.53 -9.69 -25.49
CA SER A 461 -10.75 -10.34 -24.42
C SER A 461 -11.62 -11.20 -23.52
N LEU A 462 -12.81 -10.73 -23.13
CA LEU A 462 -13.74 -11.51 -22.31
C LEU A 462 -14.26 -12.73 -23.06
N ALA A 463 -14.65 -12.56 -24.33
CA ALA A 463 -15.12 -13.66 -25.17
C ALA A 463 -14.07 -14.77 -25.32
N GLY A 464 -12.80 -14.41 -25.56
CA GLY A 464 -11.69 -15.37 -25.59
C GLY A 464 -11.50 -16.10 -24.26
N ASN A 465 -11.59 -15.40 -23.13
CA ASN A 465 -11.50 -16.03 -21.81
C ASN A 465 -12.69 -16.96 -21.50
N CYS A 466 -13.91 -16.61 -21.92
CA CYS A 466 -15.08 -17.49 -21.83
C CYS A 466 -14.90 -18.75 -22.69
N ALA A 467 -14.41 -18.60 -23.93
CA ALA A 467 -14.15 -19.73 -24.83
C ALA A 467 -13.10 -20.67 -24.24
N ASN A 468 -11.99 -20.13 -23.73
CA ASN A 468 -10.95 -20.91 -23.07
C ASN A 468 -11.47 -21.65 -21.83
N LEU A 469 -12.30 -20.99 -21.01
CA LEU A 469 -12.93 -21.62 -19.85
C LEU A 469 -13.85 -22.78 -20.27
N ARG A 470 -14.66 -22.59 -21.31
CA ARG A 470 -15.53 -23.66 -21.83
C ARG A 470 -14.74 -24.84 -22.36
N GLN A 471 -13.69 -24.61 -23.14
CA GLN A 471 -12.80 -25.67 -23.61
C GLN A 471 -12.15 -26.44 -22.44
N LEU A 472 -11.78 -25.75 -21.36
CA LEU A 472 -11.29 -26.42 -20.15
C LEU A 472 -12.37 -27.26 -19.49
N CYS A 473 -13.60 -26.75 -19.36
CA CYS A 473 -14.72 -27.52 -18.82
C CYS A 473 -14.99 -28.77 -19.67
N ASP A 474 -15.04 -28.65 -20.99
CA ASP A 474 -15.28 -29.77 -21.90
C ASP A 474 -14.18 -30.83 -21.77
N LYS A 475 -12.91 -30.42 -21.70
CA LYS A 475 -11.77 -31.32 -21.46
C LYS A 475 -11.87 -32.06 -20.13
N VAL A 476 -12.28 -31.37 -19.06
CA VAL A 476 -12.43 -31.97 -17.72
C VAL A 476 -13.60 -32.96 -17.69
N LEU A 477 -14.72 -32.62 -18.33
CA LEU A 477 -15.92 -33.48 -18.37
C LEU A 477 -15.73 -34.71 -19.27
N ALA A 478 -14.96 -34.59 -20.34
CA ALA A 478 -14.62 -35.70 -21.24
C ALA A 478 -13.51 -36.62 -20.71
N ALA A 479 -12.83 -36.25 -19.62
CA ALA A 479 -11.86 -37.13 -18.97
C ALA A 479 -12.60 -38.25 -18.22
N ASP A 480 -12.78 -39.39 -18.88
CA ASP A 480 -13.39 -40.60 -18.29
C ASP A 480 -12.68 -41.02 -16.99
N ASP A 481 -13.45 -41.62 -16.07
CA ASP A 481 -12.91 -42.23 -14.86
C ASP A 481 -12.19 -43.55 -15.20
N GLY A 482 -10.88 -43.47 -15.47
CA GLY A 482 -9.96 -44.61 -15.32
C GLY A 482 -9.01 -44.88 -16.48
N GLY A 483 -7.73 -45.10 -16.14
CA GLY A 483 -6.77 -45.76 -17.01
C GLY A 483 -5.35 -45.25 -16.84
N ALA A 484 -4.56 -45.94 -16.01
CA ALA A 484 -3.10 -45.86 -16.07
C ALA A 484 -2.65 -46.00 -17.54
N PRO A 485 -1.67 -45.22 -18.02
CA PRO A 485 -1.22 -45.32 -19.40
C PRO A 485 -0.69 -46.74 -19.63
N ALA A 486 -1.38 -47.50 -20.48
CA ALA A 486 -0.91 -48.77 -20.96
C ALA A 486 0.47 -48.54 -21.59
N LYS A 487 1.51 -49.12 -20.96
CA LYS A 487 2.86 -49.22 -21.52
C LYS A 487 2.72 -49.68 -22.97
N ARG A 488 3.08 -48.82 -23.92
CA ARG A 488 3.29 -49.21 -25.31
C ARG A 488 4.25 -50.39 -25.29
N GLY A 489 3.74 -51.56 -25.67
CA GLY A 489 4.54 -52.76 -25.83
C GLY A 489 5.67 -52.48 -26.81
N LYS A 490 6.89 -52.69 -26.34
CA LYS A 490 8.08 -52.84 -27.18
C LYS A 490 7.76 -53.93 -28.21
N LYS A 491 7.69 -53.56 -29.49
CA LYS A 491 7.85 -54.53 -30.58
C LYS A 491 9.29 -55.01 -30.49
N GLU A 492 9.50 -56.22 -29.98
CA GLU A 492 10.72 -56.97 -30.21
C GLU A 492 10.76 -57.33 -31.70
N HIS A 493 11.75 -56.79 -32.40
CA HIS A 493 12.27 -57.42 -33.61
C HIS A 493 13.43 -58.30 -33.20
N ASN A 494 13.25 -59.61 -33.36
CA ASN A 494 14.32 -60.54 -33.69
C ASN A 494 13.74 -61.66 -34.55
#